data_AF-A0A957UM19-F1
#
_entry.id   AF-A0A957UM19-F1
#
_cell.length_a   1.000
_cell.length_b   1.000
_cell.length_c   1.000
_cell.angle_alpha   90.00
_cell.angle_beta   90.00
_cell.angle_gamma   90.00
#
_symmetry.space_group_name_H-M   'P 1'
#
loop_
_entity.id
_entity.type
_entity.pdbx_description
1 polymer ?
#
loop_
_entity_poly.entity_id
_entity_poly.type
_entity_poly.pdbx_seq_one_letter_code
_entity_poly.pdbx_strand_id
1 'polypeptide(L)'
;MGIPNYDDRFQDLVNFTLQEMALDGTYDRLYQKWFGPNTQFAIEAWPGDNYLDIELAPMIHVPSGEYVRGNSDGFPDEKFEKIIFVDEFYVDQYEVTNRQYNQCVQAGRCTLPRLP
;
A
#
# COMPACT_ATOMS: atom_id res chain seq x y z
N MET A 1 22.84 -5.51 -13.60
CA MET A 1 21.81 -6.53 -13.32
C MET A 1 20.48 -5.82 -13.42
N GLY A 2 19.73 -6.08 -14.50
CA GLY A 2 18.41 -5.48 -14.72
C GLY A 2 17.34 -6.39 -14.12
N ILE A 3 16.35 -5.79 -13.48
CA ILE A 3 15.15 -6.47 -12.98
C ILE A 3 14.40 -7.05 -14.20
N PRO A 4 13.82 -8.26 -14.12
CA PRO A 4 13.09 -8.87 -15.24
C PRO A 4 11.96 -7.97 -15.77
N ASN A 5 11.79 -7.92 -17.10
CA ASN A 5 10.85 -7.05 -17.84
C ASN A 5 9.35 -7.36 -17.64
N TYR A 6 8.91 -7.80 -16.46
CA TYR A 6 7.48 -8.07 -16.20
C TYR A 6 7.04 -7.85 -14.74
N ASP A 7 7.85 -7.12 -13.94
CA ASP A 7 7.47 -6.67 -12.59
C ASP A 7 7.81 -5.18 -12.44
N ASP A 8 6.97 -4.37 -13.06
CA ASP A 8 6.99 -2.91 -13.03
C ASP A 8 6.90 -2.37 -11.60
N ARG A 9 6.06 -2.97 -10.74
CA ARG A 9 5.87 -2.55 -9.35
C ARG A 9 7.11 -2.67 -8.48
N PHE A 10 7.88 -3.76 -8.61
CA PHE A 10 9.12 -3.89 -7.84
C PHE A 10 10.19 -2.89 -8.33
N GLN A 11 10.29 -2.70 -9.65
CA GLN A 11 11.21 -1.71 -10.22
C GLN A 11 10.84 -0.29 -9.78
N ASP A 12 9.55 0.06 -9.80
CA ASP A 12 9.04 1.35 -9.36
C ASP A 12 9.23 1.57 -7.86
N LEU A 13 8.95 0.56 -7.02
CA LEU A 13 9.20 0.61 -5.57
C LEU A 13 10.68 0.88 -5.28
N VAL A 14 11.58 0.14 -5.92
CA VAL A 14 13.03 0.34 -5.77
C VAL A 14 13.41 1.73 -6.23
N ASN A 15 12.92 2.19 -7.39
CA ASN A 15 13.23 3.51 -7.93
C ASN A 15 12.73 4.65 -7.02
N PHE A 16 11.49 4.59 -6.53
CA PHE A 16 10.93 5.60 -5.64
C PHE A 16 11.62 5.62 -4.27
N THR A 17 11.91 4.44 -3.68
CA THR A 17 12.63 4.35 -2.40
C THR A 17 14.01 4.99 -2.50
N LEU A 18 14.73 4.74 -3.60
CA LEU A 18 16.04 5.35 -3.82
C LEU A 18 15.92 6.88 -4.00
N GLN A 19 14.89 7.36 -4.70
CA GLN A 19 14.63 8.79 -4.86
C GLN A 19 14.32 9.48 -3.53
N GLU A 20 13.50 8.87 -2.66
CA GLU A 20 13.22 9.40 -1.31
C GLU A 20 14.49 9.48 -0.46
N MET A 21 15.32 8.44 -0.51
CA MET A 21 16.63 8.44 0.15
C MET A 21 17.60 9.47 -0.46
N ALA A 22 17.42 9.85 -1.72
CA ALA A 22 18.21 10.91 -2.34
C ALA A 22 17.81 12.29 -1.78
N LEU A 23 16.50 12.52 -1.61
CA LEU A 23 15.95 13.78 -1.10
C LEU A 23 16.37 14.06 0.35
N ASP A 24 16.49 13.03 1.19
CA ASP A 24 16.90 13.17 2.59
C ASP A 24 18.42 13.01 2.82
N GLY A 25 19.19 12.80 1.75
CA GLY A 25 20.64 12.60 1.78
C GLY A 25 21.09 11.26 2.40
N THR A 26 20.18 10.33 2.70
CA THR A 26 20.51 8.98 3.16
C THR A 26 21.23 8.18 2.08
N TYR A 27 20.82 8.34 0.82
CA TYR A 27 21.45 7.70 -0.33
C TYR A 27 22.92 8.11 -0.44
N ASP A 28 23.21 9.41 -0.43
CA ASP A 28 24.58 9.93 -0.53
C ASP A 28 25.49 9.41 0.60
N ARG A 29 24.96 9.37 1.84
CA ARG A 29 25.69 8.84 3.01
C ARG A 29 26.05 7.37 2.85
N LEU A 30 25.09 6.56 2.40
CA LEU A 30 25.31 5.14 2.16
C LEU A 30 26.27 4.94 0.99
N TYR A 31 26.10 5.70 -0.08
CA TYR A 31 26.90 5.57 -1.27
C TYR A 31 28.36 5.95 -1.02
N GLN A 32 28.61 7.08 -0.35
CA GLN A 32 29.96 7.50 0.05
C GLN A 32 30.64 6.47 0.96
N LYS A 33 29.88 5.86 1.88
CA LYS A 33 30.40 4.83 2.79
C LYS A 33 30.90 3.58 2.05
N TRP A 34 30.19 3.15 1.01
CA TRP A 34 30.47 1.88 0.34
C TRP A 34 31.29 2.01 -0.95
N PHE A 35 31.19 3.14 -1.66
CA PHE A 35 31.80 3.35 -2.97
C PHE A 35 32.84 4.49 -3.00
N GLY A 36 32.91 5.31 -1.95
CA GLY A 36 33.90 6.36 -1.79
C GLY A 36 33.54 7.71 -2.45
N PRO A 37 34.30 8.77 -2.15
CA PRO A 37 33.92 10.17 -2.43
C PRO A 37 33.99 10.59 -3.91
N ASN A 38 34.61 9.79 -4.79
CA ASN A 38 34.82 10.14 -6.21
C ASN A 38 33.88 9.37 -7.15
N THR A 39 32.72 8.94 -6.67
CA THR A 39 31.74 8.21 -7.46
C THR A 39 30.48 9.04 -7.58
N GLN A 40 30.15 9.47 -8.80
CA GLN A 40 28.94 10.25 -9.08
C GLN A 40 27.97 9.38 -9.85
N PHE A 41 26.98 8.85 -9.14
CA PHE A 41 25.83 8.20 -9.76
C PHE A 41 24.61 9.07 -9.45
N ALA A 42 24.09 9.75 -10.47
CA ALA A 42 22.85 10.49 -10.32
C ALA A 42 21.70 9.49 -10.30
N ILE A 43 20.87 9.53 -9.26
CA ILE A 43 19.57 8.86 -9.32
C ILE A 43 18.78 9.58 -10.42
N GLU A 44 18.26 8.80 -11.38
CA GLU A 44 17.34 9.33 -12.37
C GLU A 44 16.08 9.80 -11.64
N ALA A 45 15.83 11.10 -11.66
CA ALA A 45 14.61 11.68 -11.11
C ALA A 45 13.49 11.48 -12.12
N TRP A 46 12.59 10.54 -11.85
CA TRP A 46 11.43 10.30 -12.70
C TRP A 46 10.38 11.38 -12.42
N PRO A 47 9.80 12.05 -13.44
CA PRO A 47 8.79 13.06 -13.22
C PRO A 47 7.46 12.42 -12.77
N GLY A 48 7.04 12.68 -11.53
CA GLY A 48 5.76 12.25 -10.95
C GLY A 48 5.78 12.25 -9.41
N ASP A 49 4.63 12.44 -8.77
CA ASP A 49 4.46 12.17 -7.33
C ASP A 49 4.42 10.65 -7.10
N ASN A 50 4.91 10.16 -5.96
CA ASN A 50 4.94 8.73 -5.61
C ASN A 50 3.50 8.15 -5.52
N TYR A 51 2.99 7.55 -6.59
CA TYR A 51 1.65 6.94 -6.59
C TYR A 51 1.52 5.71 -5.65
N LEU A 52 2.62 5.29 -5.01
CA LEU A 52 2.65 4.24 -4.00
C LEU A 52 1.96 4.63 -2.68
N ASP A 53 1.51 5.88 -2.53
CA ASP A 53 0.71 6.34 -1.38
C ASP A 53 -0.72 5.74 -1.31
N ILE A 54 -1.03 4.72 -2.13
CA ILE A 54 -2.31 3.98 -2.10
C ILE A 54 -2.16 2.44 -2.11
N GLU A 55 -0.98 1.84 -2.39
CA GLU A 55 -0.92 0.39 -2.74
C GLU A 55 0.04 -0.49 -1.93
N LEU A 56 0.11 -0.31 -0.59
CA LEU A 56 0.86 -1.24 0.28
C LEU A 56 0.05 -1.80 1.47
N ALA A 57 -1.26 -1.59 1.51
CA ALA A 57 -2.11 -2.46 2.32
C ALA A 57 -2.30 -3.77 1.51
N PRO A 58 -1.89 -4.94 2.02
CA PRO A 58 -2.18 -6.19 1.33
C PRO A 58 -3.71 -6.35 1.23
N MET A 59 -4.23 -6.41 0.01
CA MET A 59 -5.65 -6.60 -0.26
C MET A 59 -5.90 -8.00 -0.84
N ILE A 60 -7.05 -8.55 -0.51
CA ILE A 60 -7.54 -9.83 -1.02
C ILE A 60 -8.49 -9.54 -2.19
N HIS A 61 -8.20 -10.14 -3.34
CA HIS A 61 -9.10 -10.17 -4.48
C HIS A 61 -10.24 -11.18 -4.22
N VAL A 62 -11.48 -10.71 -4.29
CA VAL A 62 -12.68 -11.53 -4.23
C VAL A 62 -13.29 -11.57 -5.63
N PRO A 63 -13.33 -12.74 -6.30
CA PRO A 63 -13.89 -12.83 -7.65
C PRO A 63 -15.41 -12.60 -7.64
N SER A 64 -15.96 -12.21 -8.78
CA SER A 64 -17.40 -12.13 -8.93
C SER A 64 -18.06 -13.51 -8.81
N GLY A 65 -19.23 -13.59 -8.18
CA GLY A 65 -19.97 -14.86 -8.11
C GLY A 65 -21.14 -14.85 -7.14
N GLU A 66 -21.76 -16.03 -7.02
CA GLU A 66 -22.81 -16.30 -6.05
C GLU A 66 -22.22 -16.83 -4.74
N TYR A 67 -22.57 -16.20 -3.62
CA TYR A 67 -22.10 -16.54 -2.28
C TYR A 67 -23.26 -16.71 -1.31
N VAL A 68 -23.11 -17.60 -0.33
CA VAL A 68 -24.07 -17.75 0.77
C VAL A 68 -23.70 -16.75 1.87
N ARG A 69 -24.62 -15.84 2.19
CA ARG A 69 -24.48 -14.89 3.29
C ARG A 69 -25.48 -15.21 4.39
N GLY A 70 -25.04 -15.16 5.64
CA GLY A 70 -25.85 -15.41 6.84
C GLY A 70 -25.53 -16.76 7.47
N ASN A 71 -26.10 -17.00 8.64
CA ASN A 71 -25.91 -18.23 9.39
C ASN A 71 -27.25 -18.69 9.96
N SER A 72 -27.74 -19.85 9.53
CA SER A 72 -29.03 -20.41 9.97
C SER A 72 -29.08 -20.71 11.47
N ASP A 73 -27.94 -20.95 12.11
CA ASP A 73 -27.78 -21.23 13.53
C ASP A 73 -27.33 -20.00 14.36
N GLY A 74 -27.17 -18.84 13.71
CA GLY A 74 -26.68 -17.59 14.32
C GLY A 74 -27.70 -16.82 15.18
N PHE A 75 -27.36 -15.60 15.55
CA PHE A 75 -28.32 -14.68 16.19
C PHE A 75 -29.43 -14.25 15.21
N PRO A 76 -30.57 -13.70 15.68
CA PRO A 76 -31.68 -13.31 14.81
C PRO A 76 -31.30 -12.33 13.68
N ASP A 77 -30.28 -11.49 13.89
CA ASP A 77 -29.74 -10.53 12.91
C ASP A 77 -28.69 -11.13 11.97
N GLU A 78 -28.21 -12.34 12.24
CA GLU A 78 -27.30 -13.10 11.37
C GLU A 78 -28.06 -14.09 10.45
N LYS A 79 -29.34 -14.37 10.77
CA LYS A 79 -30.23 -15.24 9.99
C LYS A 79 -30.90 -14.48 8.84
N PHE A 80 -31.31 -15.14 7.76
CA PHE A 80 -31.07 -16.54 7.38
C PHE A 80 -29.98 -16.59 6.30
N GLU A 81 -29.48 -17.79 6.00
CA GLU A 81 -28.63 -17.99 4.83
C GLU A 81 -29.37 -17.63 3.54
N LYS A 82 -28.74 -16.77 2.73
CA LYS A 82 -29.27 -16.33 1.44
C LYS A 82 -28.14 -16.28 0.41
N ILE A 83 -28.43 -16.79 -0.79
CA ILE A 83 -27.53 -16.64 -1.94
C ILE A 83 -27.60 -15.19 -2.42
N ILE A 84 -26.44 -14.55 -2.52
CA ILE A 84 -26.26 -13.21 -3.06
C ILE A 84 -25.23 -13.25 -4.19
N PHE A 85 -25.44 -12.42 -5.21
CA PHE A 85 -24.43 -12.17 -6.23
C PHE A 85 -23.61 -10.96 -5.83
N VAL A 86 -22.29 -11.05 -5.96
CA VAL A 86 -21.36 -9.95 -5.72
C VAL A 86 -20.44 -9.83 -6.93
N ASP A 87 -20.21 -8.61 -7.41
CA ASP A 87 -19.21 -8.32 -8.44
C ASP A 87 -17.79 -8.51 -7.91
N GLU A 88 -16.78 -8.51 -8.78
CA GLU A 88 -15.38 -8.58 -8.34
C GLU A 88 -14.98 -7.34 -7.53
N PHE A 89 -14.26 -7.53 -6.42
CA PHE A 89 -13.77 -6.43 -5.60
C PHE A 89 -12.53 -6.82 -4.80
N TYR A 90 -11.91 -5.83 -4.16
CA TYR A 90 -10.78 -5.99 -3.26
C TYR A 90 -11.17 -5.56 -1.84
N VAL A 91 -10.67 -6.29 -0.84
CA VAL A 91 -10.84 -5.95 0.57
C VAL A 91 -9.49 -6.01 1.28
N ASP A 92 -9.25 -5.10 2.22
CA ASP A 92 -8.02 -5.13 3.02
C ASP A 92 -7.88 -6.47 3.75
N GLN A 93 -6.68 -7.05 3.73
CA GLN A 93 -6.38 -8.28 4.47
C GLN A 93 -6.35 -8.02 5.98
N TYR A 94 -6.00 -6.80 6.40
CA TYR A 94 -5.88 -6.40 7.79
C TYR A 94 -6.61 -5.09 8.04
N GLU A 95 -7.08 -4.89 9.28
CA GLU A 95 -7.71 -3.65 9.69
C GLU A 95 -6.76 -2.45 9.60
N VAL A 96 -7.33 -1.28 9.33
CA VAL A 96 -6.58 -0.01 9.31
C VAL A 96 -5.97 0.27 10.67
N THR A 97 -4.65 0.42 10.70
CA THR A 97 -3.91 0.69 11.95
C THR A 97 -4.08 2.14 12.41
N ASN A 98 -3.90 2.38 13.71
CA ASN A 98 -3.88 3.73 14.29
C ASN A 98 -2.89 4.67 13.58
N ARG A 99 -1.73 4.13 13.14
CA ARG A 99 -0.72 4.90 12.42
C ARG A 99 -1.25 5.37 11.05
N GLN A 100 -1.87 4.46 10.29
CA GLN A 100 -2.44 4.77 8.98
C GLN A 100 -3.61 5.76 9.10
N TYR A 101 -4.48 5.57 10.09
CA TYR A 101 -5.56 6.51 10.33
C TYR A 101 -5.04 7.92 10.68
N ASN A 102 -3.98 8.01 11.50
CA ASN A 102 -3.36 9.29 11.83
C ASN A 102 -2.78 10.00 10.58
N GLN A 103 -2.22 9.26 9.62
CA GLN A 103 -1.78 9.83 8.34
C GLN A 103 -2.96 10.45 7.56
N CYS A 104 -4.11 9.76 7.50
CA CYS A 104 -5.32 10.30 6.88
C CYS A 104 -5.81 11.59 7.57
N VAL A 105 -5.69 11.67 8.90
CA VAL A 105 -6.03 12.89 9.68
C VAL A 105 -5.05 14.02 9.38
N GLN A 106 -3.74 13.75 9.33
CA GLN A 106 -2.71 14.74 9.00
C GLN A 106 -2.87 15.29 7.58
N ALA A 107 -3.32 14.45 6.64
CA ALA A 107 -3.68 14.84 5.29
C ALA A 107 -5.01 15.62 5.19
N GLY A 108 -5.73 15.81 6.31
CA GLY A 108 -7.01 16.52 6.36
C GLY A 108 -8.17 15.76 5.69
N ARG A 109 -8.01 14.47 5.40
CA ARG A 109 -9.02 13.62 4.75
C ARG A 109 -9.91 12.89 5.76
N CYS A 110 -9.42 12.64 6.97
CA CYS A 110 -10.15 11.99 8.06
C CYS A 110 -10.33 12.95 9.25
N THR A 111 -11.33 12.68 10.10
CA THR A 111 -11.56 13.40 11.36
C THR A 111 -10.74 12.85 12.51
N LEU A 112 -10.40 13.70 13.48
CA LEU A 112 -9.77 13.23 14.72
C LEU A 112 -10.65 12.19 15.44
N PRO A 113 -10.06 11.10 15.96
CA PRO A 113 -10.80 10.15 16.79
C PRO A 113 -11.44 10.86 17.98
N ARG A 114 -12.68 10.48 18.32
CA ARG A 114 -13.30 10.97 19.55
C ARG A 114 -12.63 10.30 20.75
N LEU A 115 -12.31 11.08 21.78
CA LEU A 115 -11.90 10.53 23.07
C LEU A 115 -13.08 9.77 23.70
N PRO A 116 -12.81 8.66 24.42
CA PRO A 116 -13.84 7.90 25.12
C PRO A 116 -14.52 8.71 26.23
#